data_AF-A0A7W0ZLC0-F1
#
_entry.id   AF-A0A7W0ZLC0-F1
#
_cell.length_a   1.000
_cell.length_b   1.000
_cell.length_c   1.000
_cell.angle_alpha   90.00
_cell.angle_beta   90.00
_cell.angle_gamma   90.00
#
_symmetry.space_group_name_H-M   'P 1'
#
loop_
_entity.id
_entity.type
_entity.pdbx_description
1 polymer ?
#
loop_
_entity_poly.entity_id
_entity_poly.type
_entity_poly.pdbx_seq_one_letter_code
_entity_poly.pdbx_strand_id
1 'polypeptide(L)'
;MDHHQHHKHDHASHHHAGHDHHHPHASISRRRMLAGMGAAGIATAAAAPTALAEALRPVPQAASGERGGAANLFRIERVSDGVYAAIARPAPMLNCNAAVIVTADHVLVVDTHSKPSAASALIDQIRREVSDRPVRYVINSHFHWDHAQGNLAYPKAFGQSAEVISSVQTREWMAREGA
;
A
#
# COMPACT_ATOMS: atom_id res chain seq x y z
N MET A 1 -70.07 -19.02 -32.37
CA MET A 1 -69.84 -20.48 -32.30
C MET A 1 -68.33 -20.66 -32.28
N ASP A 2 -67.67 -20.16 -31.24
CA ASP A 2 -67.29 -20.86 -30.00
C ASP A 2 -66.30 -22.00 -30.23
N HIS A 3 -65.03 -21.73 -29.89
CA HIS A 3 -64.27 -22.42 -28.84
C HIS A 3 -62.76 -22.24 -29.09
N HIS A 4 -62.12 -21.34 -28.35
CA HIS A 4 -60.71 -21.50 -28.01
C HIS A 4 -60.47 -21.05 -26.57
N GLN A 5 -60.27 -22.06 -25.72
CA GLN A 5 -59.74 -21.95 -24.37
C GLN A 5 -58.35 -21.31 -24.42
N HIS A 6 -58.10 -20.33 -23.55
CA HIS A 6 -56.75 -20.04 -23.09
C HIS A 6 -56.74 -19.97 -21.57
N HIS A 7 -55.89 -20.83 -21.01
CA HIS A 7 -55.65 -21.03 -19.60
C HIS A 7 -55.21 -19.75 -18.90
N LYS A 8 -55.84 -19.47 -17.75
CA LYS A 8 -55.31 -18.59 -16.71
C LYS A 8 -54.13 -19.30 -16.04
N HIS A 9 -52.99 -18.62 -15.94
CA HIS A 9 -51.92 -18.97 -15.01
C HIS A 9 -51.84 -17.88 -13.95
N ASP A 10 -52.34 -18.21 -12.76
CA ASP A 10 -52.13 -17.46 -11.54
C ASP A 10 -50.69 -17.70 -11.06
N HIS A 11 -49.87 -16.66 -11.02
CA HIS A 11 -48.60 -16.70 -10.31
C HIS A 11 -48.81 -16.18 -8.89
N ALA A 12 -49.07 -17.12 -7.98
CA ALA A 12 -49.08 -16.92 -6.55
C ALA A 12 -47.68 -16.53 -6.05
N SER A 13 -47.70 -15.52 -5.19
CA SER A 13 -46.60 -15.00 -4.39
C SER A 13 -46.05 -16.05 -3.43
N HIS A 14 -44.78 -16.41 -3.58
CA HIS A 14 -44.03 -17.10 -2.55
C HIS A 14 -43.05 -16.13 -1.88
N HIS A 15 -43.48 -15.69 -0.69
CA HIS A 15 -42.64 -15.06 0.32
C HIS A 15 -41.54 -16.04 0.75
N HIS A 16 -40.27 -15.67 0.57
CA HIS A 16 -39.16 -16.35 1.21
C HIS A 16 -38.68 -15.49 2.37
N ALA A 17 -39.07 -15.90 3.58
CA ALA A 17 -38.56 -15.37 4.84
C ALA A 17 -37.11 -15.86 5.01
N GLY A 18 -36.15 -14.97 4.79
CA GLY A 18 -34.75 -15.19 5.13
C GLY A 18 -34.56 -15.10 6.63
N HIS A 19 -34.07 -16.18 7.23
CA HIS A 19 -33.63 -16.25 8.62
C HIS A 19 -32.38 -15.39 8.83
N ASP A 20 -32.50 -14.38 9.70
CA ASP A 20 -31.38 -13.58 10.20
C ASP A 20 -30.56 -14.39 11.23
N HIS A 21 -29.34 -14.76 10.87
CA HIS A 21 -28.36 -15.33 11.79
C HIS A 21 -27.16 -14.39 11.99
N HIS A 22 -27.21 -13.68 13.13
CA HIS A 22 -26.14 -13.35 14.07
C HIS A 22 -24.75 -12.94 13.54
N HIS A 23 -24.28 -11.75 13.96
CA HIS A 23 -23.11 -11.57 14.84
C HIS A 23 -22.94 -10.07 15.18
N PRO A 24 -22.91 -9.65 16.45
CA PRO A 24 -22.64 -8.26 16.81
C PRO A 24 -21.16 -7.95 16.58
N HIS A 25 -20.82 -7.38 15.42
CA HIS A 25 -19.55 -6.69 15.26
C HIS A 25 -19.60 -5.42 16.11
N ALA A 26 -18.83 -5.38 17.20
CA ALA A 26 -18.53 -4.16 17.91
C ALA A 26 -17.83 -3.21 16.93
N SER A 27 -18.59 -2.30 16.34
CA SER A 27 -18.07 -1.28 15.45
C SER A 27 -17.23 -0.31 16.28
N ILE A 28 -15.91 -0.36 16.09
CA ILE A 28 -15.02 0.67 16.60
C ILE A 28 -15.30 1.92 15.75
N SER A 29 -16.27 2.72 16.20
CA SER A 29 -16.61 4.00 15.58
C SER A 29 -15.37 4.90 15.58
N ARG A 30 -15.13 5.61 14.46
CA ARG A 30 -14.07 6.61 14.25
C ARG A 30 -13.94 7.61 15.43
N ARG A 31 -15.01 7.78 16.20
CA ARG A 31 -15.07 8.65 17.38
C ARG A 31 -14.28 8.13 18.59
N ARG A 32 -13.86 6.85 18.63
CA ARG A 32 -13.00 6.28 19.70
C ARG A 32 -11.49 6.34 19.40
N MET A 33 -11.08 6.82 18.22
CA MET A 33 -9.66 6.94 17.83
C MET A 33 -9.06 8.33 18.14
N LEU A 34 -9.86 9.28 18.64
CA LEU A 34 -9.44 10.66 18.95
C LEU A 34 -9.49 11.04 20.44
N ALA A 35 -9.66 10.07 21.34
CA ALA A 35 -9.75 10.30 22.80
C ALA A 35 -8.46 9.90 23.56
N GLY A 36 -7.29 10.03 22.93
CA GLY A 36 -5.99 9.64 23.50
C GLY A 36 -4.96 10.76 23.67
N MET A 37 -5.31 12.02 23.38
CA MET A 37 -4.39 13.16 23.50
C MET A 37 -4.81 14.06 24.66
N GLY A 38 -4.53 13.60 25.88
CA GLY A 38 -4.64 14.40 27.09
C GLY A 38 -3.52 15.43 27.18
N ALA A 39 -3.90 16.69 27.34
CA ALA A 39 -3.02 17.82 27.59
C ALA A 39 -2.21 17.63 28.88
N ALA A 40 -0.91 17.92 28.83
CA ALA A 40 -0.07 18.06 30.00
C ALA A 40 0.87 19.28 29.85
N GLY A 41 0.56 20.32 30.63
CA GLY A 41 1.54 21.18 31.30
C GLY A 41 2.33 22.19 30.48
N ILE A 42 1.92 23.47 30.55
CA ILE A 42 2.86 24.59 30.35
C ILE A 42 3.77 24.62 31.59
N ALA A 43 5.02 24.18 31.44
CA ALA A 43 6.08 24.44 32.40
C ALA A 43 6.92 25.61 31.88
N THR A 44 6.83 26.77 32.53
CA THR A 44 7.71 27.90 32.29
C THR A 44 9.09 27.62 32.91
N ALA A 45 10.02 27.12 32.10
CA ALA A 45 11.44 27.06 32.46
C ALA A 45 12.17 28.22 31.79
N ALA A 46 12.65 29.17 32.60
CA ALA A 46 13.56 30.22 32.14
C ALA A 46 14.89 29.58 31.72
N ALA A 47 15.16 29.50 30.42
CA ALA A 47 16.39 28.96 29.89
C ALA A 47 17.51 30.02 29.89
N ALA A 48 18.60 29.72 30.59
CA ALA A 48 19.86 30.46 30.55
C ALA A 48 20.44 30.50 29.12
N PRO A 49 21.23 31.54 28.74
CA PRO A 49 21.56 31.84 27.35
C PRO A 49 22.59 30.90 26.69
N THR A 50 22.89 29.74 27.27
CA THR A 50 23.88 28.79 26.73
C THR A 50 23.29 27.67 25.86
N ALA A 51 21.96 27.52 25.79
CA ALA A 51 21.32 26.43 25.03
C ALA A 51 21.19 26.68 23.52
N LEU A 52 21.39 27.91 23.04
CA LEU A 52 21.21 28.23 21.61
C LEU A 52 22.44 27.90 20.74
N ALA A 53 23.61 27.70 21.36
CA ALA A 53 24.84 27.33 20.63
C ALA A 53 24.95 25.83 20.33
N GLU A 54 24.19 24.98 21.02
CA GLU A 54 24.21 23.53 20.81
C GLU A 54 23.33 23.09 19.62
N ALA A 55 22.34 23.91 19.25
CA ALA A 55 21.48 23.71 18.09
C ALA A 55 22.14 24.03 16.73
N LEU A 56 23.37 24.55 16.74
CA LEU A 56 24.13 24.94 15.54
C LEU A 56 25.41 24.12 15.34
N ARG A 57 25.60 23.03 16.10
CA ARG A 57 26.72 22.12 15.86
C ARG A 57 26.45 21.34 14.56
N PRO A 58 27.37 21.36 13.58
CA PRO A 58 27.23 20.51 12.41
C PRO A 58 27.24 19.04 12.87
N VAL A 59 26.15 18.33 12.60
CA VAL A 59 26.10 16.87 12.75
C VAL A 59 27.16 16.31 11.80
N PRO A 60 28.13 15.50 12.27
CA PRO A 60 29.06 14.86 11.36
C PRO A 60 28.24 13.95 10.43
N GLN A 61 28.24 14.27 9.14
CA GLN A 61 27.71 13.41 8.10
C GLN A 61 28.50 12.10 8.22
N ALA A 62 27.89 11.06 8.77
CA ALA A 62 28.45 9.72 8.67
C ALA A 62 28.65 9.47 7.17
N ALA A 63 29.92 9.35 6.75
CA ALA A 63 30.25 9.00 5.39
C ALA A 63 29.68 7.60 5.13
N SER A 64 28.47 7.54 4.60
CA SER A 64 28.01 6.34 3.91
C SER A 64 28.94 6.20 2.73
N GLY A 65 29.85 5.22 2.80
CA GLY A 65 30.66 4.80 1.67
C GLY A 65 29.74 4.38 0.54
N GLU A 66 29.38 5.33 -0.31
CA GLU A 66 28.58 5.10 -1.50
C GLU A 66 29.48 4.41 -2.52
N ARG A 67 29.37 3.09 -2.57
CA ARG A 67 29.61 2.31 -3.79
C ARG A 67 28.32 1.62 -4.17
N GLY A 68 27.29 2.41 -4.46
CA GLY A 68 26.05 1.92 -5.04
C GLY A 68 26.10 2.09 -6.55
N GLY A 69 26.50 1.05 -7.29
CA GLY A 69 26.10 0.95 -8.70
C GLY A 69 24.57 0.91 -8.79
N ALA A 70 24.02 0.98 -10.01
CA ALA A 70 22.58 0.94 -10.31
C ALA A 70 21.78 -0.22 -9.65
N ALA A 71 22.45 -1.16 -8.98
CA ALA A 71 21.89 -2.30 -8.27
C ALA A 71 21.18 -1.96 -6.93
N ASN A 72 21.50 -0.86 -6.24
CA ASN A 72 20.97 -0.58 -4.89
C ASN A 72 20.17 0.73 -4.83
N LEU A 73 19.11 0.82 -5.63
CA LEU A 73 18.23 1.98 -5.70
C LEU A 73 17.41 2.19 -4.41
N PHE A 74 17.21 1.12 -3.63
CA PHE A 74 16.43 1.16 -2.40
C PHE A 74 17.30 0.88 -1.18
N ARG A 75 16.94 1.47 -0.05
CA ARG A 75 17.35 0.99 1.26
C ARG A 75 16.23 0.12 1.80
N ILE A 76 16.48 -1.17 1.92
CA ILE A 76 15.51 -2.13 2.47
C ILE A 76 15.67 -2.15 3.99
N GLU A 77 14.64 -1.71 4.70
CA GLU A 77 14.58 -1.70 6.16
C GLU A 77 13.54 -2.71 6.65
N ARG A 78 13.93 -3.62 7.54
CA ARG A 78 12.98 -4.54 8.18
C ARG A 78 12.18 -3.78 9.24
N VAL A 79 10.86 -3.76 9.09
CA VAL A 79 9.93 -3.11 10.02
C VAL A 79 9.45 -4.10 11.08
N SER A 80 9.15 -5.33 10.66
CA SER A 80 8.82 -6.45 11.53
C SER A 80 9.11 -7.78 10.82
N ASP A 81 8.80 -8.91 11.47
CA ASP A 81 8.94 -10.23 10.86
C ASP A 81 8.13 -10.34 9.56
N GLY A 82 8.84 -10.50 8.44
CA GLY A 82 8.23 -10.60 7.11
C GLY A 82 7.77 -9.27 6.50
N VAL A 83 7.99 -8.12 7.15
CA VAL A 83 7.56 -6.80 6.65
C VAL A 83 8.75 -5.86 6.51
N TYR A 84 8.89 -5.26 5.34
CA TYR A 84 10.00 -4.40 4.98
C TYR A 84 9.51 -3.11 4.32
N ALA A 85 10.25 -2.02 4.56
CA ALA A 85 10.13 -0.77 3.82
C ALA A 85 11.26 -0.70 2.78
N ALA A 86 10.91 -0.56 1.51
CA ALA A 86 11.85 -0.21 0.46
C ALA A 86 11.88 1.31 0.30
N ILE A 87 12.85 1.94 0.98
CA ILE A 87 12.98 3.38 1.01
C ILE A 87 13.78 3.83 -0.20
N ALA A 88 13.17 4.63 -1.07
CA ALA A 88 13.82 5.15 -2.26
C ALA A 88 15.03 6.02 -1.89
N ARG A 89 16.17 5.77 -2.55
CA ARG A 89 17.29 6.71 -2.54
C ARG A 89 17.02 7.86 -3.51
N PRO A 90 17.68 9.01 -3.36
CA PRO A 90 17.55 10.10 -4.33
C PRO A 90 17.98 9.66 -5.74
N ALA A 91 17.00 9.49 -6.65
CA ALA A 91 17.23 9.16 -8.05
C ALA A 91 16.05 9.61 -8.93
N PRO A 92 16.25 10.06 -10.19
CA PRO A 92 15.19 10.62 -11.05
C PRO A 92 14.04 9.67 -11.44
N MET A 93 14.10 8.41 -11.02
CA MET A 93 13.12 7.36 -11.34
C MET A 93 12.42 6.82 -10.10
N LEU A 94 12.81 7.28 -8.91
CA LEU A 94 12.25 6.85 -7.64
C LEU A 94 11.45 8.02 -7.05
N ASN A 95 10.15 7.82 -6.88
CA ASN A 95 9.22 8.90 -6.55
C ASN A 95 8.35 8.61 -5.33
N CYS A 96 8.37 7.37 -4.83
CA CYS A 96 7.66 6.94 -3.64
C CYS A 96 8.54 5.95 -2.86
N ASN A 97 8.08 5.49 -1.70
CA ASN A 97 8.58 4.26 -1.09
C ASN A 97 7.66 3.09 -1.45
N ALA A 98 8.11 1.87 -1.22
CA ALA A 98 7.25 0.69 -1.30
C ALA A 98 7.27 -0.08 0.02
N ALA A 99 6.18 -0.78 0.33
CA ALA A 99 6.17 -1.79 1.38
C ALA A 99 6.27 -3.18 0.75
N VAL A 100 7.04 -4.07 1.38
CA VAL A 100 7.25 -5.45 0.93
C VAL A 100 6.87 -6.39 2.06
N ILE A 101 5.92 -7.27 1.81
CA ILE A 101 5.36 -8.19 2.79
C ILE A 101 5.56 -9.62 2.29
N VAL A 102 6.28 -10.42 3.05
CA VAL A 102 6.61 -11.81 2.72
C VAL A 102 5.67 -12.74 3.46
N THR A 103 4.94 -13.57 2.73
CA THR A 103 4.11 -14.65 3.28
C THR A 103 4.85 -16.00 3.18
N ALA A 104 4.17 -17.10 3.52
CA ALA A 104 4.75 -18.44 3.40
C ALA A 104 5.07 -18.83 1.94
N ASP A 105 4.30 -18.30 0.98
CA ASP A 105 4.23 -18.76 -0.40
C ASP A 105 4.50 -17.65 -1.43
N HIS A 106 4.32 -16.37 -1.08
CA HIS A 106 4.49 -15.26 -2.01
C HIS A 106 4.98 -13.97 -1.33
N VAL A 107 5.24 -12.96 -2.16
CA VAL A 107 5.48 -11.58 -1.74
C VAL A 107 4.31 -10.71 -2.19
N LEU A 108 3.93 -9.78 -1.33
CA LEU A 108 3.03 -8.68 -1.63
C LEU A 108 3.81 -7.37 -1.61
N VAL A 109 3.62 -6.54 -2.62
CA VAL A 109 4.26 -5.22 -2.72
C VAL A 109 3.19 -4.14 -2.70
N VAL A 110 3.41 -3.06 -1.95
CA VAL A 110 2.57 -1.88 -1.96
C VAL A 110 3.33 -0.75 -2.63
N ASP A 111 2.73 -0.20 -3.69
CA ASP A 111 3.22 0.87 -4.57
C ASP A 111 4.45 0.52 -5.43
N THR A 112 4.57 1.21 -6.57
CA THR A 112 5.40 0.73 -7.69
C THR A 112 6.34 1.75 -8.32
N HIS A 113 6.44 2.96 -7.77
CA HIS A 113 7.14 4.08 -8.39
C HIS A 113 6.53 4.50 -9.74
N SER A 114 7.14 5.51 -10.36
CA SER A 114 6.67 6.14 -11.59
C SER A 114 7.14 5.46 -12.88
N LYS A 115 8.12 4.55 -12.79
CA LYS A 115 8.76 3.95 -13.97
C LYS A 115 8.81 2.44 -13.84
N PRO A 116 8.43 1.67 -14.88
CA PRO A 116 8.59 0.23 -14.88
C PRO A 116 10.03 -0.24 -14.64
N SER A 117 11.04 0.56 -15.01
CA SER A 117 12.44 0.27 -14.69
C SER A 117 12.74 0.35 -13.19
N ALA A 118 12.14 1.29 -12.46
CA ALA A 118 12.29 1.40 -11.01
C ALA A 118 11.60 0.22 -10.30
N ALA A 119 10.39 -0.12 -10.71
CA ALA A 119 9.70 -1.32 -10.23
C ALA A 119 10.49 -2.61 -10.53
N SER A 120 11.09 -2.73 -11.72
CA SER A 120 11.93 -3.88 -12.08
C SER A 120 13.18 -3.98 -11.18
N ALA A 121 13.82 -2.84 -10.90
CA ALA A 121 14.95 -2.79 -9.98
C ALA A 121 14.55 -3.17 -8.55
N LEU A 122 13.35 -2.75 -8.10
CA LEU A 122 12.80 -3.16 -6.80
C LEU A 122 12.56 -4.67 -6.75
N ILE A 123 11.93 -5.25 -7.78
CA ILE A 123 11.72 -6.71 -7.89
C ILE A 123 13.05 -7.45 -7.76
N ASP A 124 14.07 -7.01 -8.50
CA ASP A 124 15.39 -7.64 -8.45
C ASP A 124 16.06 -7.47 -7.08
N GLN A 125 15.88 -6.33 -6.40
CA GLN A 125 16.45 -6.10 -5.06
C GLN A 125 15.72 -6.92 -3.99
N ILE A 126 14.39 -7.04 -4.06
CA ILE A 126 13.60 -7.94 -3.21
C ILE A 126 14.11 -9.38 -3.34
N ARG A 127 14.35 -9.85 -4.57
CA ARG A 127 14.85 -11.22 -4.82
C ARG A 127 16.22 -11.47 -4.18
N ARG A 128 17.09 -10.45 -4.13
CA ARG A 128 18.45 -10.57 -3.58
C ARG A 128 18.51 -10.43 -2.06
N GLU A 129 17.71 -9.53 -1.49
CA GLU A 129 17.87 -9.07 -0.11
C GLU A 129 16.75 -9.54 0.83
N VAL A 130 15.59 -9.94 0.30
CA VAL A 130 14.38 -10.18 1.09
C VAL A 130 13.86 -11.61 0.96
N SER A 131 13.56 -12.05 -0.26
CA SER A 131 12.88 -13.34 -0.49
C SER A 131 12.96 -13.76 -1.96
N ASP A 132 13.13 -15.05 -2.21
CA ASP A 132 13.09 -15.69 -3.54
C ASP A 132 11.66 -16.05 -4.00
N ARG A 133 10.69 -16.00 -3.08
CA ARG A 133 9.26 -16.18 -3.39
C ARG A 133 8.76 -15.19 -4.45
N PRO A 134 7.83 -15.62 -5.34
CA PRO A 134 7.30 -14.74 -6.38
C PRO A 134 6.43 -13.62 -5.80
N VAL A 135 6.45 -12.44 -6.45
CA VAL A 135 5.46 -11.39 -6.14
C VAL A 135 4.13 -11.80 -6.76
N ARG A 136 3.10 -11.95 -5.92
CA ARG A 136 1.76 -12.36 -6.36
C ARG A 136 0.77 -11.20 -6.35
N TYR A 137 0.98 -10.23 -5.47
CA TYR A 137 0.06 -9.12 -5.29
C TYR A 137 0.81 -7.79 -5.28
N VAL A 138 0.28 -6.82 -6.03
CA VAL A 138 0.76 -5.45 -6.09
C VAL A 138 -0.40 -4.55 -5.70
N ILE A 139 -0.30 -3.87 -4.58
CA ILE A 139 -1.35 -2.98 -4.09
C ILE A 139 -1.00 -1.54 -4.47
N ASN A 140 -1.89 -0.83 -5.15
CA ASN A 140 -1.79 0.62 -5.23
C ASN A 140 -2.53 1.25 -4.06
N SER A 141 -1.81 2.00 -3.23
CA SER A 141 -2.37 2.72 -2.10
C SER A 141 -3.36 3.79 -2.54
N HIS A 142 -3.06 4.48 -3.64
CA HIS A 142 -3.91 5.47 -4.29
C HIS A 142 -3.49 5.66 -5.76
N PHE A 143 -4.14 6.59 -6.48
CA PHE A 143 -4.12 6.66 -7.94
C PHE A 143 -2.97 7.48 -8.54
N HIS A 144 -2.17 8.18 -7.72
CA HIS A 144 -1.15 9.06 -8.25
C HIS A 144 -0.10 8.29 -9.05
N TRP A 145 0.41 8.95 -10.08
CA TRP A 145 1.33 8.40 -11.07
C TRP A 145 2.58 7.75 -10.45
N ASP A 146 3.09 8.33 -9.38
CA ASP A 146 4.27 7.87 -8.65
C ASP A 146 4.04 6.58 -7.84
N HIS A 147 2.80 6.13 -7.67
CA HIS A 147 2.46 4.89 -6.97
C HIS A 147 2.04 3.76 -7.92
N ALA A 148 1.61 4.09 -9.15
CA ALA A 148 0.92 3.16 -10.05
C ALA A 148 1.59 2.93 -11.42
N GLN A 149 2.38 3.87 -11.96
CA GLN A 149 2.93 3.72 -13.31
C GLN A 149 3.94 2.57 -13.45
N GLY A 150 4.58 2.15 -12.35
CA GLY A 150 5.44 0.99 -12.31
C GLY A 150 4.72 -0.36 -12.37
N ASN A 151 3.39 -0.40 -12.26
CA ASN A 151 2.57 -1.63 -12.23
C ASN A 151 2.92 -2.61 -13.36
N LEU A 152 3.20 -2.10 -14.57
CA LEU A 152 3.49 -2.91 -15.75
C LEU A 152 4.72 -3.82 -15.62
N ALA A 153 5.63 -3.53 -14.68
CA ALA A 153 6.81 -4.36 -14.45
C ALA A 153 6.46 -5.74 -13.85
N TYR A 154 5.39 -5.84 -13.05
CA TYR A 154 5.08 -7.07 -12.32
C TYR A 154 4.47 -8.16 -13.20
N PRO A 155 3.46 -7.88 -14.06
CA PRO A 155 3.01 -8.87 -15.03
C PRO A 155 4.09 -9.26 -16.03
N LYS A 156 5.03 -8.35 -16.35
CA LYS A 156 6.18 -8.66 -17.20
C LYS A 156 7.14 -9.66 -16.54
N ALA A 157 7.35 -9.55 -15.22
CA ALA A 157 8.23 -10.44 -14.47
C ALA A 157 7.59 -11.77 -14.08
N PHE A 158 6.28 -11.79 -13.79
CA PHE A 158 5.60 -12.94 -13.17
C PHE A 158 4.39 -13.46 -13.96
N GLY A 159 4.07 -12.86 -15.12
CA GLY A 159 2.90 -13.23 -15.93
C GLY A 159 1.58 -12.96 -15.21
N GLN A 160 0.56 -13.76 -15.53
CA GLN A 160 -0.79 -13.67 -14.93
C GLN A 160 -0.81 -14.01 -13.42
N SER A 161 0.31 -14.45 -12.85
CA SER A 161 0.39 -14.75 -11.42
C SER A 161 0.54 -13.50 -10.55
N ALA A 162 0.94 -12.35 -11.11
CA ALA A 162 0.97 -11.07 -10.40
C ALA A 162 -0.31 -10.27 -10.66
N GLU A 163 -1.10 -10.06 -9.63
CA GLU A 163 -2.34 -9.30 -9.66
C GLU A 163 -2.15 -7.89 -9.08
N VAL A 164 -2.60 -6.88 -9.82
CA VAL A 164 -2.64 -5.48 -9.35
C VAL A 164 -3.99 -5.24 -8.68
N ILE A 165 -3.97 -4.90 -7.40
CA ILE A 165 -5.14 -4.69 -6.55
C ILE A 165 -5.19 -3.21 -6.14
N SER A 166 -6.39 -2.65 -6.13
CA SER A 166 -6.65 -1.32 -5.58
C SER A 166 -8.06 -1.25 -5.00
N SER A 167 -8.37 -0.16 -4.30
CA SER A 167 -9.78 0.17 -4.04
C SER A 167 -10.52 0.42 -5.36
N VAL A 168 -11.85 0.30 -5.33
CA VAL A 168 -12.70 0.64 -6.50
C VAL A 168 -12.49 2.10 -6.92
N GLN A 169 -12.45 3.02 -5.95
CA GLN A 169 -12.23 4.44 -6.20
C GLN A 169 -10.86 4.71 -6.82
N THR A 170 -9.80 4.07 -6.32
CA THR A 170 -8.45 4.17 -6.89
C THR A 170 -8.45 3.71 -8.35
N ARG A 171 -9.10 2.58 -8.66
CA ARG A 171 -9.21 2.06 -10.02
C ARG A 171 -9.94 3.02 -10.96
N GLU A 172 -11.05 3.59 -10.50
CA GLU A 172 -11.82 4.57 -11.27
C GLU A 172 -11.02 5.85 -11.53
N TRP A 173 -10.24 6.33 -10.55
CA TRP A 173 -9.38 7.49 -10.74
C TRP A 173 -8.20 7.22 -11.66
N MET A 174 -7.54 6.07 -11.55
CA MET A 174 -6.48 5.67 -12.49
C MET A 174 -7.00 5.62 -13.94
N ALA A 175 -8.22 5.12 -14.16
CA ALA A 175 -8.84 5.06 -15.48
C ALA A 175 -9.21 6.45 -16.05
N ARG A 176 -9.44 7.45 -15.20
CA ARG A 176 -9.83 8.81 -15.60
C ARG A 176 -8.65 9.76 -15.78
N GLU A 177 -7.69 9.68 -14.87
CA GLU A 177 -6.57 10.63 -14.76
C GLU A 177 -5.32 10.15 -15.51
N GLY A 178 -5.30 8.89 -15.95
CA GLY A 178 -4.17 8.29 -16.66
C GLY A 178 -3.03 7.94 -15.71
N ALA A 179 -3.09 6.72 -15.15
CA ALA A 179 -1.96 6.05 -14.54
C ALA A 179 -1.43 4.94 -15.45
#